data_AF-A0A9D6T8R4-F1
#
_entry.id   AF-A0A9D6T8R4-F1
#
_cell.length_a   1.000
_cell.length_b   1.000
_cell.length_c   1.000
_cell.angle_alpha   90.00
_cell.angle_beta   90.00
_cell.angle_gamma   90.00
#
_symmetry.space_group_name_H-M   'P 1'
#
loop_
_entity.id
_entity.type
_entity.pdbx_description
1 polymer ?
#
loop_
_entity_poly.entity_id
_entity_poly.type
_entity_poly.pdbx_seq_one_letter_code
_entity_poly.pdbx_strand_id
1 'polypeptide(L)' 'MSGLTFGRASAFLVIALAACGGGGGSPGPAGFIPRVMQGTAATGAPIVNAAVTVFCGSGEKKTTTTGSDGSYGVDVT' A
#
# COMPACT_ATOMS: atom_id res chain seq x y z
N MET A 1 -35.22 32.48 -21.51
CA MET A 1 -35.44 33.33 -20.31
C MET A 1 -35.63 32.37 -19.14
N SER A 2 -34.92 32.36 -18.03
CA SER A 2 -34.06 33.32 -17.32
C SER A 2 -33.15 32.44 -16.43
N GLY A 3 -31.84 32.68 -16.30
CA GLY A 3 -31.27 33.86 -15.67
C GLY A 3 -30.90 33.52 -14.22
N LEU A 4 -29.75 34.04 -13.75
CA LEU A 4 -29.01 33.81 -12.48
C LEU A 4 -27.74 32.98 -12.75
N THR A 5 -26.63 33.51 -13.27
CA THR A 5 -25.88 34.70 -12.81
C THR A 5 -25.66 34.75 -11.29
N PHE A 6 -25.07 33.68 -10.75
CA PHE A 6 -24.02 33.81 -9.72
C PHE A 6 -22.71 33.96 -10.50
N GLY A 7 -22.14 35.15 -10.65
CA GLY A 7 -21.62 35.94 -9.54
C GLY A 7 -20.10 35.89 -9.70
N ARG A 8 -19.55 36.91 -10.36
CA ARG A 8 -18.11 37.13 -10.51
C ARG A 8 -17.43 37.05 -9.15
N ALA A 9 -16.74 35.96 -8.85
CA ALA A 9 -15.69 35.94 -7.84
C ALA A 9 -14.80 34.72 -8.05
N SER A 10 -13.50 34.96 -8.07
CA SER A 10 -12.43 33.96 -8.03
C SER A 10 -12.20 33.14 -9.30
N ALA A 11 -11.90 33.88 -10.37
CA ALA A 11 -10.94 33.42 -11.37
C ALA A 11 -9.51 33.33 -10.79
N PHE A 12 -9.25 32.49 -9.77
CA PHE A 12 -7.89 32.31 -9.20
C PHE A 12 -7.70 31.01 -8.39
N LEU A 13 -8.27 29.87 -8.79
CA LEU A 13 -8.04 28.62 -8.05
C LEU A 13 -7.91 27.36 -8.93
N VAL A 14 -7.12 27.44 -10.01
CA VAL A 14 -6.88 26.27 -10.90
C VAL A 14 -5.39 25.89 -11.02
N ILE A 15 -4.47 26.62 -10.37
CA ILE A 15 -3.01 26.38 -10.52
C ILE A 15 -2.43 25.43 -9.45
N ALA A 16 -3.22 25.04 -8.43
CA ALA A 16 -2.71 24.22 -7.33
C ALA A 16 -2.65 22.70 -7.62
N LEU A 17 -3.14 22.21 -8.77
CA LEU A 17 -3.06 20.77 -9.10
C LEU A 17 -1.73 20.33 -9.75
N ALA A 18 -0.86 21.27 -10.15
CA ALA A 18 0.41 20.91 -10.78
C ALA A 18 1.50 20.45 -9.79
N ALA A 19 1.22 20.44 -8.49
CA ALA A 19 2.22 20.13 -7.46
C ALA A 19 2.18 18.68 -6.92
N CYS A 20 1.32 17.80 -7.45
CA CYS A 20 1.37 16.36 -7.10
C CYS A 20 2.18 15.52 -8.11
N GLY A 21 3.12 16.14 -8.83
CA GLY A 21 3.99 15.50 -9.81
C GLY A 21 5.48 15.67 -9.51
N GLY A 22 5.89 15.42 -8.27
CA GLY A 22 7.30 15.52 -7.84
C GLY A 22 7.97 14.15 -7.78
N GLY A 23 8.68 13.77 -8.84
CA GLY A 23 9.55 12.59 -8.87
C GLY A 23 10.83 12.83 -8.04
N GLY A 24 10.75 12.61 -6.73
CA GLY A 24 11.89 12.66 -5.82
C GLY A 24 12.67 11.36 -5.83
N GLY A 25 13.66 11.25 -6.71
CA GLY A 25 14.69 10.21 -6.65
C GLY A 25 15.66 10.49 -5.50
N SER A 26 15.23 10.25 -4.26
CA SER A 26 16.17 10.12 -3.15
C SER A 26 16.83 8.75 -3.28
N PRO A 27 18.17 8.63 -3.39
CA PRO A 27 18.82 7.37 -3.09
C PRO A 27 18.58 7.13 -1.60
N GLY A 28 17.50 6.43 -1.30
CA GLY A 28 17.22 5.92 0.03
C GLY A 28 18.42 5.07 0.47
N PRO A 29 18.72 5.03 1.78
CA PRO A 29 19.78 4.18 2.30
C PRO A 29 19.62 2.78 1.71
N ALA A 30 20.72 2.20 1.21
CA ALA A 30 20.74 0.89 0.54
C ALA A 30 19.82 -0.06 1.31
N GLY A 31 18.64 -0.27 0.75
CA GLY A 31 17.51 -0.77 1.51
C GLY A 31 17.87 -2.14 2.03
N PHE A 32 17.66 -2.35 3.33
CA PHE A 32 17.23 -3.66 3.79
C PHE A 32 15.95 -3.95 3.00
N ILE A 33 16.07 -4.60 1.84
CA ILE A 33 14.92 -5.19 1.17
C ILE A 33 14.50 -6.29 2.14
N PRO A 34 13.36 -6.16 2.83
CA PRO A 34 12.96 -7.18 3.79
C PRO A 34 12.72 -8.45 3.00
N ARG A 35 13.67 -9.38 3.06
CA ARG A 35 13.54 -10.68 2.38
C ARG A 35 12.46 -11.52 3.02
N VAL A 36 12.00 -11.19 4.23
CA VAL A 36 10.95 -11.92 4.92
C VAL A 36 9.78 -11.00 5.23
N MET A 37 8.61 -11.33 4.67
CA MET A 37 7.32 -10.76 5.06
C MET A 37 6.81 -11.55 6.28
N GLN A 38 6.61 -10.88 7.42
CA GLN A 38 6.11 -11.51 8.64
C GLN A 38 4.88 -10.77 9.18
N GLY A 39 3.99 -11.51 9.85
CA GLY A 39 2.81 -10.91 10.50
C GLY A 39 1.97 -11.93 11.25
N THR A 40 0.81 -11.48 11.73
CA THR A 40 -0.20 -12.31 12.39
C THR A 40 -1.50 -12.22 11.61
N ALA A 41 -2.12 -13.37 11.31
CA ALA A 41 -3.30 -13.40 10.42
C ALA A 41 -4.59 -12.88 11.06
N ALA A 42 -4.68 -12.84 12.40
CA ALA A 42 -5.83 -12.31 13.12
C ALA A 42 -5.43 -11.73 14.48
N THR A 43 -6.22 -10.77 14.99
CA THR A 43 -6.13 -10.29 16.37
C THR A 43 -7.25 -10.94 17.19
N GLY A 44 -6.91 -11.57 18.33
CA GLY A 44 -7.84 -12.39 19.11
C GLY A 44 -7.47 -13.88 19.08
N ALA A 45 -8.43 -14.77 18.82
CA ALA A 45 -8.15 -16.19 18.67
C ALA A 45 -7.28 -16.43 17.41
N PRO A 46 -6.13 -17.11 17.51
CA PRO A 46 -5.25 -17.33 16.37
C PRO A 46 -5.92 -18.24 15.34
N ILE A 47 -5.83 -17.86 14.07
CA ILE A 47 -6.23 -18.74 12.97
C ILE A 47 -5.05 -19.66 12.71
N VAL A 48 -5.13 -20.90 13.17
CA VAL A 48 -4.06 -21.90 13.04
C VAL A 48 -4.18 -22.64 11.70
N ASN A 49 -3.06 -22.92 11.03
CA ASN A 49 -3.01 -23.61 9.73
C ASN A 49 -3.75 -22.88 8.59
N ALA A 50 -3.92 -21.56 8.68
CA ALA A 50 -4.45 -20.78 7.57
C ALA A 50 -3.43 -20.67 6.44
N ALA A 51 -3.87 -20.86 5.21
CA ALA A 51 -3.04 -20.65 4.02
C ALA A 51 -2.84 -19.15 3.77
N VAL A 52 -1.58 -18.70 3.81
CA VAL A 52 -1.16 -17.34 3.49
C VAL A 52 -0.50 -17.38 2.11
N THR A 53 -1.07 -16.68 1.14
CA THR A 53 -0.50 -16.54 -0.21
C THR A 53 0.03 -15.13 -0.40
N VAL A 54 1.31 -15.01 -0.72
CA VAL A 54 1.99 -13.75 -1.05
C VAL A 54 2.25 -13.71 -2.55
N PHE A 55 1.86 -12.59 -3.17
CA PHE A 55 2.12 -12.30 -4.57
C PHE A 55 3.28 -11.32 -4.66
N CYS A 56 4.38 -11.75 -5.28
CA CYS A 56 5.51 -10.87 -5.54
C CYS A 56 5.24 -10.01 -6.79
N GLY A 57 5.89 -8.85 -6.86
CA GLY A 57 5.79 -7.96 -8.03
C GLY A 57 6.30 -8.60 -9.34
N SER A 58 7.10 -9.65 -9.25
CA SER A 58 7.54 -10.49 -10.38
C SER A 58 6.44 -11.43 -10.92
N GLY A 59 5.30 -11.54 -10.24
CA GLY A 59 4.24 -12.52 -10.54
C GLY A 59 4.41 -13.87 -9.86
N GLU A 60 5.49 -14.07 -9.09
CA GLU A 60 5.71 -15.28 -8.30
C GLU A 60 4.73 -15.35 -7.12
N LYS A 61 4.27 -16.57 -6.81
CA LYS A 61 3.38 -16.84 -5.68
C LYS A 61 4.13 -17.67 -4.65
N LYS A 62 4.15 -17.21 -3.41
CA LYS A 62 4.71 -17.95 -2.28
C LYS A 62 3.60 -18.23 -1.26
N THR A 63 3.53 -19.46 -0.80
CA THR A 63 2.49 -19.90 0.14
C THR A 63 3.15 -20.36 1.43
N THR A 64 2.60 -19.94 2.56
CA THR A 64 2.96 -20.45 3.90
C THR A 64 1.68 -20.73 4.69
N THR A 65 1.84 -21.28 5.88
CA THR A 65 0.74 -21.49 6.83
C THR A 65 1.00 -20.78 8.15
N THR A 66 -0.06 -20.32 8.79
CA THR A 66 0.06 -19.71 10.12
C THR A 66 0.37 -20.75 11.21
N GLY A 67 1.20 -20.35 12.17
CA GLY A 67 1.52 -21.10 13.37
C GLY A 67 0.36 -21.19 14.36
N SER A 68 0.58 -21.89 15.48
CA SER A 68 -0.40 -22.04 16.57
C SER A 68 -0.75 -20.71 17.27
N ASP A 69 0.11 -19.71 17.13
CA ASP A 69 -0.06 -18.33 17.59
C ASP A 69 -0.60 -17.39 16.48
N GLY A 70 -0.92 -17.94 15.30
CA GLY A 70 -1.38 -17.17 14.14
C GLY A 70 -0.27 -16.42 13.40
N SER A 71 1.00 -16.60 13.79
CA SER A 71 2.16 -15.98 13.14
C SER A 71 2.47 -16.63 11.78
N TYR A 72 3.03 -15.86 10.85
CA TYR A 72 3.53 -16.38 9.58
C TYR A 72 4.80 -15.63 9.15
N GLY A 73 5.63 -16.29 8.34
CA GLY A 73 6.79 -15.70 7.68
C GLY A 73 6.92 -16.24 6.25
N VAL A 74 7.19 -15.37 5.29
CA VAL A 74 7.40 -15.73 3.88
C VAL A 74 8.67 -15.08 3.36
N ASP A 75 9.62 -15.89 2.90
CA ASP A 75 10.82 -15.38 2.24
C ASP A 75 10.52 -14.98 0.79
N VAL A 76 10.59 -13.70 0.48
CA VAL A 76 10.32 -13.05 -0.81
C VAL A 76 11.62 -12.62 -1.51
N THR A 77 12.64 -13.46 -1.46
CA THR A 77 13.80 -13.41 -2.38
C THR A 77 13.37 -13.58 -3.83
#